data_AF-A0A4R7WQD6-F1
#
_entry.id   AF-A0A4R7WQD6-F1
#
_cell.length_a   1.000
_cell.length_b   1.000
_cell.length_c   1.000
_cell.angle_alpha   90.00
_cell.angle_beta   90.00
_cell.angle_gamma   90.00
#
_symmetry.space_group_name_H-M   'P 1'
#
loop_
_entity.id
_entity.type
_entity.pdbx_description
1 polymer ?
#
loop_
_entity_poly.entity_id
_entity_poly.type
_entity_poly.pdbx_seq_one_letter_code
_entity_poly.pdbx_strand_id
1 'polypeptide(L)'
;MNWKTAACLFTTLFTLSGAPLMASSLRLASPAELAGPWQFYAKDDAQKPCALILEEQDERLAGDLACAGHWLGGTPATWYPTPDGIALVDNHDELLVHMGRQREGFYMAQLHDGRTFYLQREAVSAIPRS
;
A
#
# COMPACT_ATOMS: atom_id res chain seq x y z
N MET A 1 -12.92 -5.81 70.99
CA MET A 1 -13.08 -5.98 69.54
C MET A 1 -14.32 -5.20 69.14
N ASN A 2 -14.09 -4.05 68.51
CA ASN A 2 -15.11 -3.13 67.99
C ASN A 2 -15.38 -3.49 66.52
N TRP A 3 -16.61 -3.38 66.03
CA TRP A 3 -16.94 -2.33 65.07
C TRP A 3 -18.46 -2.21 64.98
N LYS A 4 -18.94 -1.00 64.84
CA LYS A 4 -20.30 -0.69 64.45
C LYS A 4 -20.19 0.15 63.18
N THR A 5 -21.12 -0.10 62.26
CA THR A 5 -21.65 0.80 61.21
C THR A 5 -20.80 1.17 59.99
N ALA A 6 -21.58 1.44 58.91
CA ALA A 6 -21.28 2.21 57.70
C ALA A 6 -20.65 1.40 56.54
N ALA A 7 -21.04 1.54 55.26
CA ALA A 7 -21.93 2.47 54.57
C ALA A 7 -22.39 1.84 53.23
N CYS A 8 -23.48 2.36 52.66
CA CYS A 8 -23.97 2.06 51.31
C CYS A 8 -22.85 2.26 50.27
N LEU A 9 -22.43 1.19 49.60
CA LEU A 9 -21.51 1.28 48.47
C LEU A 9 -22.30 1.18 47.17
N PHE A 10 -22.25 2.28 46.43
CA PHE A 10 -22.88 2.53 45.14
C PHE A 10 -22.62 1.40 44.15
N THR A 11 -23.68 0.73 43.70
CA THR A 11 -23.66 -0.06 42.47
C THR A 11 -23.68 0.90 41.27
N THR A 12 -22.52 1.44 40.91
CA THR A 12 -22.31 2.05 39.60
C THR A 12 -22.14 0.94 38.57
N LEU A 13 -23.22 0.60 37.87
CA LEU A 13 -23.16 -0.17 36.63
C LEU A 13 -22.39 0.67 35.61
N PHE A 14 -21.11 0.38 35.42
CA PHE A 14 -20.35 0.86 34.27
C PHE A 14 -20.95 0.20 33.02
N THR A 15 -21.89 0.89 32.38
CA THR A 15 -22.29 0.54 31.02
C THR A 15 -21.11 0.87 30.13
N LEU A 16 -20.25 -0.11 29.84
CA LEU A 16 -19.36 -0.02 28.69
C LEU A 16 -20.27 0.07 27.46
N SER A 17 -20.53 1.29 27.00
CA SER A 17 -21.07 1.53 25.66
C SER A 17 -19.97 1.19 24.67
N GLY A 18 -19.75 -0.13 24.48
CA GLY A 18 -19.01 -0.64 23.35
C GLY A 18 -19.83 -0.35 22.11
N ALA A 19 -19.61 0.82 21.50
CA ALA A 19 -19.98 0.99 20.11
C ALA A 19 -19.33 -0.19 19.36
N PRO A 20 -20.08 -0.96 18.56
CA PRO A 20 -19.46 -1.99 17.74
C PRO A 20 -18.39 -1.29 16.89
N LEU A 21 -17.12 -1.63 17.12
CA LEU A 21 -16.06 -1.27 16.18
C LEU A 21 -16.45 -1.98 14.88
N MET A 22 -17.11 -1.26 13.98
CA MET A 22 -17.41 -1.77 12.66
C MET A 22 -16.07 -2.03 12.00
N ALA A 23 -15.72 -3.31 11.84
CA ALA A 23 -14.61 -3.72 11.01
C ALA A 23 -14.98 -3.34 9.56
N SER A 24 -14.60 -2.14 9.13
CA SER A 24 -14.76 -1.73 7.75
C SER A 24 -13.69 -2.45 6.93
N SER A 25 -14.12 -3.37 6.06
CA SER A 25 -13.21 -4.07 5.14
C SER A 25 -12.82 -3.15 3.99
N LEU A 26 -11.52 -3.07 3.70
CA LEU A 26 -11.04 -2.37 2.51
C LEU A 26 -11.44 -3.14 1.24
N ARG A 27 -11.82 -2.40 0.20
CA ARG A 27 -12.12 -2.98 -1.12
C ARG A 27 -10.81 -3.34 -1.82
N LEU A 28 -10.66 -4.61 -2.20
CA LEU A 28 -9.59 -5.03 -3.10
C LEU A 28 -9.85 -4.49 -4.51
N ALA A 29 -8.86 -3.79 -5.09
CA ALA A 29 -8.92 -3.34 -6.48
C ALA A 29 -8.68 -4.52 -7.44
N SER A 30 -9.31 -4.50 -8.62
CA SER A 30 -9.03 -5.48 -9.66
C SER A 30 -7.71 -5.17 -10.38
N PRO A 31 -7.05 -6.16 -11.02
CA PRO A 31 -5.88 -5.90 -11.84
C PRO A 31 -6.14 -4.88 -12.95
N ALA A 32 -7.29 -4.94 -13.63
CA ALA A 32 -7.68 -3.99 -14.67
C ALA A 32 -7.72 -2.52 -14.17
N GLU A 33 -8.11 -2.27 -12.92
CA GLU A 33 -8.15 -0.93 -12.34
C GLU A 33 -6.73 -0.35 -12.09
N LEU A 34 -5.73 -1.22 -11.94
CA LEU A 34 -4.35 -0.84 -11.62
C LEU A 34 -3.39 -0.97 -12.80
N ALA A 35 -3.76 -1.73 -13.82
CA ALA A 35 -2.98 -1.90 -15.03
C ALA A 35 -2.63 -0.57 -15.73
N GLY A 36 -1.58 -0.62 -16.54
CA GLY A 36 -1.09 0.51 -17.34
C GLY A 36 0.24 1.08 -16.83
N PRO A 37 0.59 2.30 -17.28
CA PRO A 37 1.90 2.90 -17.02
C PRO A 37 2.01 3.59 -15.65
N TRP A 38 3.18 3.45 -15.04
CA TRP A 38 3.53 3.97 -13.73
C TRP A 38 4.98 4.45 -13.70
N GLN A 39 5.28 5.31 -12.74
CA GLN A 39 6.61 5.78 -12.42
C GLN A 39 6.99 5.30 -11.02
N PHE A 40 8.11 4.61 -10.90
CA PHE A 40 8.71 4.20 -9.64
C PHE A 40 9.95 5.02 -9.35
N TYR A 41 10.04 5.64 -8.17
CA TYR A 41 11.18 6.48 -7.81
C TYR A 41 11.39 6.57 -6.31
N ALA A 42 12.63 6.79 -5.90
CA ALA A 42 12.95 7.17 -4.53
C ALA A 42 12.47 8.61 -4.28
N LYS A 43 11.98 8.90 -3.07
CA LYS A 43 11.57 10.25 -2.67
C LYS A 43 12.64 11.31 -2.96
N ASP A 44 13.91 10.95 -2.78
CA ASP A 44 15.05 11.85 -2.95
C ASP A 44 15.61 11.88 -4.39
N ASP A 45 15.08 11.06 -5.32
CA ASP A 45 15.50 11.01 -6.73
C ASP A 45 14.30 11.00 -7.70
N ALA A 46 13.35 11.90 -7.46
CA ALA A 46 12.14 12.03 -8.29
C ALA A 46 12.42 12.49 -9.75
N GLN A 47 13.64 12.95 -10.05
CA GLN A 47 14.01 13.36 -11.41
C GLN A 47 14.38 12.19 -12.32
N LYS A 48 14.56 10.98 -11.77
CA LYS A 48 14.93 9.77 -12.52
C LYS A 48 13.97 8.62 -12.21
N PRO A 49 12.69 8.73 -12.57
CA PRO A 49 11.75 7.64 -12.37
C PRO A 49 12.08 6.47 -13.31
N CYS A 50 11.94 5.26 -12.78
CA CYS A 50 11.89 4.04 -13.58
C CYS A 50 10.47 3.93 -14.15
N ALA A 51 10.34 3.78 -15.47
CA ALA A 51 9.03 3.55 -16.08
C ALA A 51 8.63 2.08 -15.87
N LEU A 52 7.49 1.84 -15.23
CA LEU A 52 6.93 0.50 -15.04
C LEU A 52 5.60 0.38 -15.75
N ILE A 53 5.29 -0.81 -16.26
CA ILE A 53 3.99 -1.15 -16.81
C ILE A 53 3.45 -2.31 -15.99
N LEU A 54 2.31 -2.09 -15.36
CA LEU A 54 1.55 -3.13 -14.69
C LEU A 54 0.67 -3.79 -15.77
N GLU A 55 1.06 -4.96 -16.24
CA GLU A 55 0.29 -5.72 -17.22
C GLU A 55 -0.90 -6.40 -16.54
N GLU A 56 -2.10 -6.25 -17.10
CA GLU A 56 -3.31 -6.89 -16.57
C GLU A 56 -3.23 -8.42 -16.71
N GLN A 57 -2.67 -8.89 -17.82
CA GLN A 57 -2.53 -10.31 -18.11
C GLN A 57 -1.35 -10.90 -17.35
N ASP A 58 -1.60 -12.01 -16.65
CA ASP A 58 -0.61 -12.73 -15.83
C ASP A 58 0.09 -11.87 -14.76
N GLU A 59 -0.44 -10.67 -14.50
CA GLU A 59 0.02 -9.74 -13.47
C GLU A 59 1.54 -9.47 -13.56
N ARG A 60 2.04 -9.40 -14.79
CA ARG A 60 3.46 -9.19 -15.09
C ARG A 60 3.84 -7.71 -14.96
N LEU A 61 5.08 -7.47 -14.58
CA LEU A 61 5.72 -6.17 -14.65
C LEU A 61 6.56 -6.07 -15.92
N ALA A 62 6.43 -4.96 -16.63
CA ALA A 62 7.27 -4.59 -17.76
C ALA A 62 7.86 -3.17 -17.57
N GLY A 63 8.70 -2.75 -18.51
CA GLY A 63 9.41 -1.46 -18.45
C GLY A 63 10.83 -1.58 -17.89
N ASP A 64 11.27 -0.57 -17.14
CA ASP A 64 12.62 -0.40 -16.61
C ASP A 64 12.85 -1.25 -15.34
N LEU A 65 12.66 -2.56 -15.43
CA LEU A 65 12.73 -3.46 -14.28
C LEU A 65 14.11 -3.46 -13.59
N ALA A 66 15.19 -3.32 -14.36
CA ALA A 66 16.54 -3.21 -13.82
C ALA A 66 16.75 -1.91 -13.00
N CYS A 67 16.11 -0.82 -13.41
CA CYS A 67 16.13 0.45 -12.67
C CYS A 67 15.41 0.28 -11.33
N ALA A 68 14.23 -0.32 -11.31
CA ALA A 68 13.51 -0.60 -10.07
C ALA A 68 14.30 -1.59 -9.18
N GLY A 69 14.88 -2.62 -9.77
CA GLY A 69 15.62 -3.64 -9.03
C GLY A 69 16.88 -3.14 -8.33
N HIS A 70 17.54 -2.11 -8.89
CA HIS A 70 18.65 -1.43 -8.21
C HIS A 70 18.25 -0.89 -6.83
N TRP A 71 17.01 -0.41 -6.70
CA TRP A 71 16.49 0.13 -5.45
C TRP A 71 15.99 -0.94 -4.49
N LEU A 72 15.31 -1.95 -5.03
CA LEU A 72 14.60 -2.99 -4.28
C LEU A 72 15.50 -4.15 -3.79
N GLY A 73 16.72 -4.27 -4.31
CA GLY A 73 17.62 -5.38 -3.97
C GLY A 73 17.32 -6.69 -4.70
N GLY A 74 16.34 -6.68 -5.60
CA GLY A 74 15.95 -7.78 -6.48
C GLY A 74 15.13 -7.23 -7.67
N THR A 75 15.14 -7.92 -8.81
CA THR A 75 14.42 -7.46 -10.00
C THR A 75 12.94 -7.84 -9.89
N PRO A 76 12.00 -6.87 -9.83
CA PRO A 76 10.59 -7.19 -9.77
C PRO A 76 10.12 -7.79 -11.10
N ALA A 77 9.26 -8.80 -11.04
CA ALA A 77 8.77 -9.56 -12.18
C ALA A 77 7.24 -9.59 -12.25
N THR A 78 6.56 -9.70 -11.10
CA THR A 78 5.10 -9.70 -11.00
C THR A 78 4.60 -8.68 -9.99
N TRP A 79 3.32 -8.36 -10.06
CA TRP A 79 2.67 -7.44 -9.14
C TRP A 79 1.31 -7.99 -8.70
N TYR A 80 0.82 -7.58 -7.53
CA TYR A 80 -0.51 -8.00 -7.07
C TYR A 80 -1.26 -6.84 -6.40
N PRO A 81 -2.56 -6.64 -6.69
CA PRO A 81 -3.39 -5.75 -5.89
C PRO A 81 -3.50 -6.32 -4.46
N THR A 82 -3.44 -5.43 -3.48
CA THR A 82 -3.80 -5.72 -2.09
C THR A 82 -4.91 -4.78 -1.64
N PRO A 83 -5.68 -5.10 -0.57
CA PRO A 83 -6.78 -4.24 -0.14
C PRO A 83 -6.35 -2.79 0.16
N ASP A 84 -5.10 -2.61 0.56
CA ASP A 84 -4.50 -1.34 0.95
C ASP A 84 -3.37 -0.87 0.02
N GLY A 85 -3.08 -1.55 -1.10
CA GLY A 85 -1.88 -1.24 -1.87
C GLY A 85 -1.60 -2.10 -3.10
N ILE A 86 -0.33 -2.21 -3.45
CA ILE A 86 0.22 -3.03 -4.53
C ILE A 86 1.48 -3.72 -4.03
N ALA A 87 1.58 -5.03 -4.19
CA ALA A 87 2.82 -5.78 -3.93
C ALA A 87 3.63 -5.93 -5.23
N LEU A 88 4.94 -5.76 -5.17
CA LEU A 88 5.88 -6.13 -6.24
C LEU A 88 6.70 -7.33 -5.78
N VAL A 89 6.81 -8.34 -6.63
CA VAL A 89 7.36 -9.65 -6.32
C VAL A 89 8.39 -10.01 -7.39
N ASP A 90 9.45 -10.72 -7.01
CA ASP A 90 10.46 -11.20 -7.94
C ASP A 90 10.01 -12.46 -8.70
N ASN A 91 10.89 -13.04 -9.51
CA ASN A 91 10.60 -14.25 -10.28
C ASN A 91 10.68 -15.56 -9.46
N HIS A 92 10.96 -15.49 -8.16
CA HIS A 92 10.98 -16.59 -7.21
C HIS A 92 9.83 -16.49 -6.20
N ASP A 93 8.83 -15.66 -6.48
CA ASP A 93 7.69 -15.36 -5.62
C ASP A 93 8.08 -14.69 -4.28
N GLU A 94 9.25 -14.06 -4.20
CA GLU A 94 9.69 -13.29 -3.02
C GLU A 94 9.15 -11.85 -3.07
N LEU A 95 8.50 -11.42 -1.98
CA LEU A 95 8.01 -10.05 -1.84
C LEU A 95 9.18 -9.07 -1.75
N LEU A 96 9.33 -8.23 -2.76
CA LEU A 96 10.34 -7.17 -2.77
C LEU A 96 9.85 -5.94 -2.02
N VAL A 97 8.60 -5.52 -2.28
CA VAL A 97 8.01 -4.35 -1.61
C VAL A 97 6.49 -4.38 -1.66
N HIS A 98 5.85 -3.94 -0.56
CA HIS A 98 4.45 -3.57 -0.55
C HIS A 98 4.32 -2.04 -0.58
N MET A 99 3.66 -1.53 -1.61
CA MET A 99 3.39 -0.12 -1.84
C MET A 99 1.99 0.21 -1.33
N GLY A 100 1.90 0.85 -0.16
CA GLY A 100 0.64 1.25 0.45
C GLY A 100 -0.03 2.42 -0.28
N ARG A 101 -1.33 2.29 -0.56
CA ARG A 101 -2.16 3.31 -1.23
C ARG A 101 -2.29 4.54 -0.34
N GLN A 102 -1.79 5.67 -0.82
CA GLN A 102 -1.97 6.96 -0.15
C GLN A 102 -3.20 7.68 -0.70
N ARG A 103 -3.40 7.59 -2.02
CA ARG A 103 -4.57 8.05 -2.76
C ARG A 103 -4.62 7.33 -4.11
N GLU A 104 -5.69 7.52 -4.86
CA GLU A 104 -5.76 6.96 -6.21
C GLU A 104 -4.57 7.41 -7.07
N GLY A 105 -3.93 6.44 -7.72
CA GLY A 105 -2.76 6.69 -8.58
C GLY A 105 -1.47 7.06 -7.83
N PHE A 106 -1.41 6.98 -6.50
CA PHE A 106 -0.19 7.28 -5.74
C PHE A 106 -0.03 6.36 -4.53
N TYR A 107 1.05 5.60 -4.54
CA TYR A 107 1.38 4.59 -3.54
C TYR A 107 2.78 4.85 -2.98
N MET A 108 3.02 4.43 -1.76
CA MET A 108 4.26 4.68 -1.04
C MET A 108 4.70 3.43 -0.27
N ALA A 109 6.00 3.18 -0.23
CA ALA A 109 6.62 2.23 0.69
C ALA A 109 7.75 2.91 1.45
N GLN A 110 7.94 2.50 2.71
CA GLN A 110 9.12 2.82 3.48
C GLN A 110 9.85 1.51 3.77
N LEU A 111 11.11 1.41 3.34
CA LEU A 111 11.94 0.25 3.64
C LEU A 111 12.52 0.33 5.05
N HIS A 112 12.97 -0.81 5.56
CA HIS A 112 13.60 -0.94 6.88
C HIS A 112 14.84 -0.05 7.07
N ASP A 113 15.52 0.30 5.99
CA ASP A 113 16.68 1.20 5.98
C ASP A 113 16.30 2.70 5.95
N GLY A 114 15.00 3.01 6.02
CA GLY A 114 14.46 4.37 6.07
C GLY A 114 14.22 5.00 4.70
N ARG A 115 14.61 4.36 3.59
CA ARG A 115 14.32 4.88 2.25
C ARG A 115 12.82 4.84 1.97
N THR A 116 12.32 5.89 1.33
CA THR A 116 10.92 5.99 0.92
C THR A 116 10.82 5.96 -0.60
N PHE A 117 9.97 5.08 -1.12
CA PHE A 117 9.69 4.94 -2.55
C PHE A 117 8.26 5.32 -2.87
N TYR A 118 8.06 5.81 -4.08
CA TYR A 118 6.76 6.14 -4.63
C TYR A 118 6.51 5.36 -5.90
N LEU A 119 5.25 4.93 -6.07
CA LEU A 119 4.71 4.41 -7.31
C LEU A 119 3.53 5.29 -7.70
N GLN A 120 3.71 6.04 -8.79
CA GLN A 120 2.76 7.05 -9.24
C GLN A 120 2.25 6.74 -10.63
N ARG A 121 0.94 6.82 -10.84
CA ARG A 121 0.35 6.59 -12.15
C ARG A 121 0.84 7.65 -13.11
N GLU A 122 1.32 7.23 -14.27
CA GLU A 122 1.72 8.18 -15.30
C GLU A 122 0.47 8.90 -15.81
N ALA A 123 0.52 10.23 -15.87
CA ALA A 123 -0.58 11.01 -16.40
C ALA A 123 -0.73 10.66 -17.89
N VAL A 124 -1.89 10.11 -18.28
CA VAL A 124 -2.22 9.93 -19.68
C VAL A 124 -2.25 11.32 -20.31
N SER A 125 -1.22 11.67 -21.06
CA SER A 125 -1.21 12.91 -21.84
C SER A 125 -2.32 12.80 -22.88
N ALA A 126 -3.42 13.53 -22.65
CA ALA A 126 -4.49 13.68 -23.63
C ALA A 126 -3.95 14.48 -24.82
N ILE A 127 -3.32 13.80 -25.78
CA ILE A 127 -3.03 14.38 -27.08
C ILE A 127 -4.39 14.48 -27.80
N PRO A 128 -4.88 15.68 -28.17
CA PRO A 128 -6.06 15.77 -29.00
C PRO A 128 -5.70 15.18 -30.37
N ARG A 129 -6.43 14.14 -30.79
CA ARG A 129 -6.40 13.69 -32.18
C ARG A 129 -6.91 14.83 -33.06
N SER A 130 -6.01 15.41 -33.85
CA SER A 130 -6.32 16.33 -34.95
C SER A 130 -7.11 15.64 -36.05
#